data_AF-A0A7C3PWG5-F1
#
_entry.id   AF-A0A7C3PWG5-F1
#
_cell.length_a   1.000
_cell.length_b   1.000
_cell.length_c   1.000
_cell.angle_alpha   90.00
_cell.angle_beta   90.00
_cell.angle_gamma   90.00
#
_symmetry.space_group_name_H-M   'P 1'
#
loop_
_entity.id
_entity.type
_entity.pdbx_description
1 polymer ?
#
loop_
_entity_poly.entity_id
_entity_poly.type
_entity_poly.pdbx_seq_one_letter_code
_entity_poly.pdbx_strand_id
1 'polypeptide(L)'
;MAQDVELSAEADDFFRTLPGEAYPQALVDQYPRIANTIVEMRYDREKLSAYFQSLLNDSRGGRQGFPFAVLMNLQTLHDVMLGSETGTTFWV
;
A
#
# COMPACT_ATOMS: atom_id res chain seq x y z
N MET A 1 0.66 18.75 -17.25
CA MET A 1 -0.72 18.45 -16.82
C MET A 1 -0.62 17.36 -15.76
N ALA A 2 -0.51 17.73 -14.48
CA ALA A 2 -0.62 16.74 -13.41
C ALA A 2 -2.09 16.32 -13.39
N GLN A 3 -2.35 15.07 -13.74
CA GLN A 3 -3.70 14.52 -13.75
C GLN A 3 -4.18 14.56 -12.29
N ASP A 4 -5.28 15.26 -12.02
CA ASP A 4 -5.98 15.18 -10.73
C ASP A 4 -6.58 13.77 -10.67
N VAL A 5 -5.77 12.81 -10.23
CA VAL A 5 -6.18 11.42 -10.13
C VAL A 5 -6.89 11.27 -8.81
N GLU A 6 -8.22 11.16 -8.86
CA GLU A 6 -9.02 10.86 -7.68
C GLU A 6 -8.94 9.36 -7.32
N LEU A 7 -9.31 9.02 -6.08
CA LEU A 7 -9.49 7.62 -5.68
C LEU A 7 -10.63 7.01 -6.51
N SER A 8 -10.41 5.85 -7.11
CA SER A 8 -11.48 5.15 -7.83
C SER A 8 -12.48 4.52 -6.85
N ALA A 9 -13.74 4.42 -7.26
CA ALA A 9 -14.76 3.74 -6.45
C ALA A 9 -14.39 2.28 -6.14
N GLU A 10 -13.78 1.59 -7.11
CA GLU A 10 -13.26 0.23 -6.92
C GLU A 10 -12.19 0.16 -5.82
N ALA A 11 -11.32 1.16 -5.73
CA ALA A 11 -10.31 1.23 -4.70
C ALA A 11 -10.90 1.54 -3.33
N ASP A 12 -11.82 2.52 -3.23
CA ASP A 12 -12.53 2.82 -1.99
C ASP A 12 -13.27 1.59 -1.46
N ASP A 13 -14.07 0.95 -2.31
CA ASP A 13 -14.83 -0.26 -1.97
C ASP A 13 -13.89 -1.37 -1.49
N PHE A 14 -12.80 -1.63 -2.21
CA PHE A 14 -11.84 -2.65 -1.83
C PHE A 14 -11.24 -2.37 -0.44
N PHE A 15 -10.77 -1.15 -0.18
CA PHE A 15 -10.18 -0.82 1.12
C PHE A 15 -11.17 -0.93 2.28
N ARG A 16 -12.46 -0.65 2.04
CA ARG A 16 -13.52 -0.85 3.03
C ARG A 16 -13.79 -2.32 3.34
N THR A 17 -13.45 -3.24 2.43
CA THR A 17 -13.55 -4.69 2.69
C THR A 17 -12.38 -5.26 3.49
N LEU A 18 -11.28 -4.51 3.65
CA LEU A 18 -10.12 -5.00 4.40
C LEU A 18 -10.45 -5.11 5.90
N PRO A 19 -10.02 -6.19 6.57
CA PRO A 19 -10.25 -6.37 7.99
C PRO A 19 -9.43 -5.39 8.84
N GLY A 20 -10.01 -4.91 9.95
CA GLY A 20 -9.27 -4.29 11.06
C GLY A 20 -8.78 -2.86 10.86
N GLU A 21 -9.68 -1.90 10.62
CA GLU A 21 -9.36 -0.46 10.46
C GLU A 21 -8.22 -0.16 9.45
N ALA A 22 -7.99 -1.09 8.52
CA ALA A 22 -6.90 -1.00 7.53
C ALA A 22 -7.17 0.00 6.40
N TYR A 23 -8.15 0.90 6.56
CA TYR A 23 -8.45 1.91 5.55
C TYR A 23 -7.30 2.93 5.49
N PRO A 24 -6.60 3.04 4.35
CA PRO A 24 -5.34 3.77 4.27
C PRO A 24 -5.56 5.27 4.04
N GLN A 25 -6.16 5.96 5.02
CA GLN A 25 -6.64 7.35 4.90
C GLN A 25 -5.57 8.31 4.34
N ALA A 26 -4.41 8.40 4.99
CA ALA A 26 -3.34 9.29 4.53
C ALA A 26 -2.78 8.95 3.13
N LEU A 27 -2.87 7.68 2.69
CA LEU A 27 -2.43 7.28 1.36
C LEU A 27 -3.44 7.72 0.31
N VAL A 28 -4.74 7.52 0.58
CA VAL A 28 -5.84 7.97 -0.27
C VAL A 28 -5.81 9.48 -0.46
N ASP A 29 -5.61 10.24 0.63
CA ASP A 29 -5.68 11.70 0.59
C ASP A 29 -4.50 12.34 -0.15
N GLN A 30 -3.30 11.76 -0.02
CA GLN A 30 -2.07 12.37 -0.54
C GLN A 30 -1.58 11.73 -1.84
N TYR A 31 -1.85 10.43 -2.02
CA TYR A 31 -1.36 9.64 -3.15
C TYR A 31 -2.45 8.69 -3.71
N PRO A 32 -3.62 9.22 -4.10
CA PRO A 32 -4.74 8.43 -4.63
C PRO A 32 -4.35 7.55 -5.83
N ARG A 33 -3.41 8.01 -6.67
CA ARG A 33 -2.86 7.21 -7.78
C ARG A 33 -2.17 5.92 -7.32
N ILE A 34 -1.42 5.97 -6.22
CA ILE A 34 -0.74 4.79 -5.66
C ILE A 34 -1.79 3.82 -5.11
N ALA A 35 -2.78 4.35 -4.38
CA ALA A 35 -3.89 3.56 -3.84
C ALA A 35 -4.64 2.82 -4.96
N ASN A 36 -4.98 3.51 -6.06
CA ASN A 36 -5.61 2.90 -7.23
C ASN A 36 -4.73 1.79 -7.85
N THR A 37 -3.43 2.04 -7.98
CA THR A 37 -2.48 1.08 -8.57
C THR A 37 -2.36 -0.19 -7.72
N ILE A 38 -2.32 -0.06 -6.40
CA ILE A 38 -2.30 -1.20 -5.47
C ILE A 38 -3.52 -2.08 -5.68
N VAL A 39 -4.70 -1.46 -5.77
CA VAL A 39 -5.95 -2.19 -5.96
C VAL A 39 -5.97 -2.84 -7.34
N GLU A 40 -5.58 -2.14 -8.41
CA GLU A 40 -5.50 -2.72 -9.75
C GLU A 40 -4.59 -3.98 -9.80
N MET A 41 -3.47 -3.95 -9.08
CA MET A 41 -2.51 -5.06 -9.01
C MET A 41 -2.89 -6.18 -8.04
N ARG A 42 -4.00 -6.06 -7.29
CA ARG A 42 -4.36 -7.01 -6.22
C ARG A 42 -4.49 -8.48 -6.65
N TYR A 43 -4.75 -8.72 -7.93
CA TYR A 43 -4.89 -10.07 -8.49
C TYR A 43 -3.55 -10.74 -8.83
N ASP A 44 -2.46 -9.97 -8.88
CA ASP A 44 -1.11 -10.45 -9.20
C ASP A 44 -0.20 -10.24 -7.99
N ARG A 45 -0.11 -11.28 -7.16
CA ARG A 45 0.61 -11.23 -5.88
C ARG A 45 2.10 -10.91 -6.04
N GLU A 46 2.74 -11.43 -7.09
CA GLU A 46 4.17 -11.19 -7.34
C GLU A 46 4.41 -9.73 -7.72
N LYS A 47 3.61 -9.19 -8.64
CA LYS A 47 3.69 -7.77 -9.01
C LYS A 47 3.37 -6.85 -7.85
N LEU A 48 2.34 -7.18 -7.06
CA LEU A 48 1.96 -6.42 -5.89
C LEU A 48 3.09 -6.37 -4.84
N SER A 49 3.73 -7.51 -4.57
CA SER A 49 4.88 -7.60 -3.65
C SER A 49 6.06 -6.76 -4.14
N ALA A 50 6.45 -6.90 -5.41
CA ALA A 50 7.52 -6.09 -5.99
C ALA A 50 7.20 -4.58 -5.95
N TYR A 51 5.93 -4.22 -6.15
CA TYR A 51 5.48 -2.83 -6.09
C TYR A 51 5.57 -2.27 -4.67
N PHE A 52 5.07 -2.98 -3.65
CA PHE A 52 5.23 -2.57 -2.25
C PHE A 52 6.71 -2.46 -1.86
N GLN A 53 7.55 -3.42 -2.27
CA GLN A 53 8.99 -3.35 -2.00
C GLN A 53 9.61 -2.10 -2.63
N SER A 54 9.21 -1.73 -3.85
CA SER A 54 9.68 -0.49 -4.49
C SER A 54 9.17 0.78 -3.79
N LEU A 55 8.03 0.75 -3.11
CA LEU A 55 7.48 1.90 -2.37
C LEU A 55 8.09 2.04 -0.97
N LEU A 56 8.31 0.92 -0.28
CA LEU A 56 8.82 0.86 1.09
C LEU A 56 10.35 0.95 1.15
N ASN A 57 11.05 0.43 0.14
CA ASN A 57 12.50 0.50 0.07
C ASN A 57 12.93 1.85 -0.55
N ASP A 58 12.97 2.89 0.27
CA ASP A 58 13.46 4.24 -0.06
C ASP A 58 14.99 4.27 -0.26
N SER A 59 15.48 3.47 -1.21
CA SER A 59 16.92 3.31 -1.51
C SER A 59 17.41 4.22 -2.63
N ARG A 60 16.63 5.24 -3.02
CA ARG A 60 17.06 6.23 -4.02
C ARG A 60 17.47 7.52 -3.31
N GLY A 61 18.66 7.49 -2.72
CA GLY A 61 19.30 8.61 -2.04
C GLY A 61 19.02 9.95 -2.72
N GLY A 62 18.30 10.82 -2.02
CA GLY A 62 18.06 12.21 -2.44
C GLY A 62 16.60 12.62 -2.63
N ARG A 63 15.60 11.74 -2.46
CA ARG A 63 14.19 12.16 -2.39
C ARG A 63 13.71 12.25 -0.94
N GLN A 64 12.88 13.25 -0.63
CA GLN A 64 12.05 13.21 0.59
C GLN A 64 11.15 11.98 0.43
N GLY A 65 11.40 10.93 1.21
CA GLY A 65 10.55 9.74 1.25
C GLY A 65 9.09 10.07 1.60
N PHE A 66 8.26 9.05 1.71
CA PHE A 66 6.87 9.25 2.10
C PHE A 66 6.75 9.81 3.53
N PRO A 67 5.75 10.64 3.81
CA PRO A 67 5.39 10.99 5.18
C PRO A 67 5.15 9.73 6.02
N PHE A 68 5.48 9.78 7.30
CA PHE A 68 5.36 8.62 8.20
C PHE A 68 3.96 7.99 8.19
N ALA A 69 2.90 8.80 8.17
CA ALA A 69 1.52 8.29 8.10
C ALA A 69 1.23 7.50 6.82
N VAL A 70 1.85 7.87 5.70
CA VAL A 70 1.71 7.15 4.42
C VAL A 70 2.52 5.86 4.44
N LEU A 71 3.72 5.88 5.04
CA LEU A 71 4.50 4.66 5.24
C LEU A 71 3.77 3.64 6.11
N MET A 72 3.09 4.09 7.16
CA MET A 72 2.29 3.19 8.01
C MET A 72 1.14 2.56 7.24
N ASN A 73 0.40 3.34 6.45
CA ASN A 73 -0.62 2.78 5.58
C ASN A 73 -0.06 1.75 4.58
N LEU A 74 1.07 2.06 3.94
CA LEU A 74 1.71 1.14 2.99
C LEU A 74 2.16 -0.16 3.67
N GLN A 75 2.70 -0.08 4.89
CA GLN A 75 3.08 -1.26 5.67
C GLN A 75 1.87 -2.10 6.07
N THR A 76 0.81 -1.47 6.59
CA THR A 76 -0.43 -2.18 6.96
C THR A 76 -1.07 -2.85 5.75
N LEU A 77 -1.15 -2.17 4.60
CA LEU A 77 -1.67 -2.76 3.37
C LEU A 77 -0.82 -3.93 2.87
N HIS A 78 0.52 -3.79 2.92
CA HIS A 78 1.43 -4.89 2.60
C HIS A 78 1.10 -6.13 3.47
N ASP A 79 0.99 -5.95 4.78
CA ASP A 79 0.77 -7.06 5.71
C ASP A 79 -0.62 -7.68 5.56
N VAL A 80 -1.66 -6.89 5.30
CA VAL A 80 -3.04 -7.40 5.11
C VAL A 80 -3.21 -8.07 3.75
N MET A 81 -2.69 -7.48 2.66
CA MET A 81 -2.93 -7.97 1.29
C MET A 81 -1.99 -9.11 0.92
N LEU A 82 -0.72 -9.03 1.35
CA LEU A 82 0.24 -10.08 1.08
C LEU A 82 0.32 -11.07 2.24
N GLY A 83 -0.20 -10.77 3.42
CA GLY A 83 0.07 -11.60 4.59
C GLY A 83 1.54 -11.43 4.96
N SER A 84 1.81 -11.16 6.23
CA SER A 84 3.18 -11.20 6.67
C SER A 84 3.70 -12.65 6.50
N GLU A 85 4.86 -12.82 5.90
CA GLU A 85 5.65 -14.06 6.08
C GLU A 85 6.18 -14.18 7.53
N THR A 86 5.48 -13.60 8.50
CA THR A 86 5.65 -13.82 9.93
C THR A 86 4.54 -14.69 10.50
N GLY A 87 3.99 -15.59 9.69
CA GLY A 87 3.65 -16.92 10.18
C GLY A 87 4.93 -17.76 10.24
N THR A 88 5.30 -18.28 11.41
CA THR A 88 6.43 -19.21 11.68
C THR A 88 7.86 -18.65 11.60
N THR A 89 8.40 -18.23 12.74
CA THR A 89 9.48 -18.93 13.47
C THR A 89 10.00 -18.05 14.61
N PHE A 90 9.39 -18.16 15.79
CA PHE A 90 10.16 -18.05 17.03
C PHE A 90 10.24 -19.49 17.55
N TRP A 91 11.41 -20.10 17.37
CA TRP A 91 11.73 -21.39 17.95
C TRP A 91 11.55 -21.35 19.46
N VAL A 92 11.18 -22.52 20.00
CA VAL A 92 11.17 -22.88 21.41
C VAL A 92 12.48 -22.55 22.11
#